data_AF-A0A5M3ZEC7-F1
#
_entry.id   AF-A0A5M3ZEC7-F1
#
_cell.length_a   1.000
_cell.length_b   1.000
_cell.length_c   1.000
_cell.angle_alpha   90.00
_cell.angle_beta   90.00
_cell.angle_gamma   90.00
#
_symmetry.space_group_name_H-M   'P 1'
#
loop_
_entity.id
_entity.type
_entity.pdbx_description
1 polymer ?
#
loop_
_entity_poly.entity_id
_entity_poly.type
_entity_poly.pdbx_seq_one_letter_code
_entity_poly.pdbx_strand_id
1 'polypeptide(L)'
;MAGVGDKPDFRVIIVGGSIAGLTLAHCLRRAKVAHVVLEKRDEIAPQEGAFVGIWPNGAVVLDQLGLYEGLEKLTAPIHRMHIRYPDGFSFSSSLPKAVHERSGYPIISLDRQAVLETLYQSYPDKTNIHIGQRVTDVESLEHGVRVKTHKGAVYHGDIVVGADGIHSRIRSEIWRLADDQSPGLISTTEKTCPYIDPLGFTVEYTCVFGISSPIPGLHGGEHVNSYGEGVCVITFHNKDGRVFWFIIEKLPKKYTYPSSPRFSPQDASEFCGRLADVHVFNDVTVGHLWRNRTVVSMNALEEGLLSTWSFERMVLLGDSVHKMTPNIGQGANTAIEDAAALASLIHQMINPMTPQKASKAAIGRLFQKFQDLRMNRVQSTVQRAHFGARFHTRDDHLKALVGRYIFPYVGNLVMARTVKVIGGGHKIDFLPPPKRSLPWTTQTDHSQHKMHGSKVLWAYLFPPENDHDVETFTCKSRSRIGNTPETSSSPRPVCHASVEIFFSLLYLFGKQFTNYPQLILINIRVAIPMALHSFGLSPLAHRPSTIGRILFIELVIVMIDVVYARQDIGEAVNAGVKDMTVRSKNSMGFLPYVLSYGSTGV
;
A
#
# COMPACT_ATOMS: atom_id res chain seq x y z
N MET A 1 -40.05 -31.54 -16.95
CA MET A 1 -38.70 -31.63 -16.38
C MET A 1 -37.72 -31.32 -17.48
N ALA A 2 -37.19 -30.10 -17.54
CA ALA A 2 -36.18 -29.72 -18.53
C ALA A 2 -34.82 -30.29 -18.06
N GLY A 3 -34.15 -31.02 -18.95
CA GLY A 3 -32.86 -31.66 -18.67
C GLY A 3 -31.81 -30.64 -18.23
N VAL A 4 -31.08 -30.99 -17.18
CA VAL A 4 -29.87 -30.29 -16.75
C VAL A 4 -28.83 -30.52 -17.85
N GLY A 5 -28.69 -29.59 -18.79
CA GLY A 5 -27.62 -29.64 -19.79
C GLY A 5 -26.26 -29.63 -19.10
N ASP A 6 -25.39 -30.57 -19.47
CA ASP A 6 -24.01 -30.62 -19.01
C ASP A 6 -23.30 -29.29 -19.34
N LYS A 7 -22.48 -28.79 -18.41
CA LYS A 7 -21.68 -27.59 -18.65
C LYS A 7 -20.73 -27.83 -19.83
N PRO A 8 -20.45 -26.81 -20.67
CA PRO A 8 -19.45 -26.95 -21.73
C PRO A 8 -18.09 -27.37 -21.14
N ASP A 9 -17.40 -28.27 -21.84
CA ASP A 9 -16.08 -28.79 -21.47
C ASP A 9 -15.05 -27.65 -21.55
N PHE A 10 -14.83 -26.98 -20.42
CA PHE A 10 -13.87 -25.89 -20.26
C PHE A 10 -12.88 -26.23 -19.15
N ARG A 11 -11.59 -26.20 -19.49
CA ARG A 11 -10.49 -26.62 -18.60
C ARG A 11 -9.45 -25.53 -18.39
N VAL A 12 -9.11 -25.29 -17.12
CA VAL A 12 -8.11 -24.31 -16.69
C VAL A 12 -6.82 -25.00 -16.26
N ILE A 13 -5.67 -24.61 -16.82
CA ILE A 13 -4.36 -25.02 -16.29
C ILE A 13 -3.82 -23.92 -15.39
N ILE A 14 -3.66 -24.20 -14.11
CA ILE A 14 -3.08 -23.28 -13.12
C ILE A 14 -1.60 -23.62 -12.97
N VAL A 15 -0.72 -22.66 -13.18
CA VAL A 15 0.73 -22.83 -13.04
C VAL A 15 1.18 -22.13 -11.77
N GLY A 16 1.59 -22.91 -10.77
CA GLY A 16 1.95 -22.47 -9.42
C GLY A 16 0.93 -22.88 -8.36
N GLY A 17 1.37 -23.67 -7.39
CA GLY A 17 0.64 -24.06 -6.18
C GLY A 17 0.80 -23.05 -5.04
N SER A 18 0.81 -21.76 -5.38
CA SER A 18 0.86 -20.66 -4.40
C SER A 18 -0.49 -20.46 -3.71
N ILE A 19 -0.56 -19.51 -2.75
CA ILE A 19 -1.84 -19.12 -2.14
C ILE A 19 -2.85 -18.71 -3.22
N ALA A 20 -2.41 -17.96 -4.23
CA ALA A 20 -3.24 -17.53 -5.35
C ALA A 20 -3.76 -18.74 -6.17
N GLY A 21 -2.85 -19.65 -6.55
CA GLY A 21 -3.17 -20.80 -7.39
C GLY A 21 -4.07 -21.83 -6.70
N LEU A 22 -3.78 -22.17 -5.44
CA LEU A 22 -4.62 -23.09 -4.66
C LEU A 22 -5.98 -22.48 -4.33
N THR A 23 -6.04 -21.17 -4.03
CA THR A 23 -7.33 -20.48 -3.84
C THR A 23 -8.16 -20.53 -5.13
N LEU A 24 -7.55 -20.27 -6.29
CA LEU A 24 -8.23 -20.37 -7.58
C LEU A 24 -8.74 -21.79 -7.84
N ALA A 25 -7.96 -22.83 -7.53
CA ALA A 25 -8.39 -24.22 -7.66
C ALA A 25 -9.65 -24.51 -6.82
N HIS A 26 -9.70 -24.04 -5.56
CA HIS A 26 -10.90 -24.12 -4.72
C HIS A 26 -12.09 -23.39 -5.35
N CYS A 27 -11.89 -22.16 -5.84
CA CYS A 27 -12.94 -21.40 -6.52
C CYS A 27 -13.49 -22.13 -7.76
N LEU A 28 -12.62 -22.63 -8.63
CA LEU A 28 -13.00 -23.36 -9.85
C LEU A 28 -13.70 -24.69 -9.52
N ARG A 29 -13.27 -25.38 -8.46
CA ARG A 29 -13.94 -26.59 -7.97
C ARG A 29 -15.38 -26.30 -7.55
N ARG A 30 -15.60 -25.20 -6.82
CA ARG A 30 -16.94 -24.73 -6.42
C ARG A 30 -17.77 -24.31 -7.63
N ALA A 31 -17.14 -23.71 -8.64
CA ALA A 31 -17.75 -23.37 -9.93
C ALA A 31 -18.05 -24.61 -10.81
N LYS A 32 -17.58 -25.80 -10.44
CA LYS A 32 -17.63 -27.03 -11.25
C LYS A 32 -16.94 -26.87 -12.62
N VAL A 33 -15.77 -26.23 -12.62
CA VAL A 33 -14.92 -26.04 -13.81
C VAL A 33 -13.74 -27.00 -13.71
N ALA A 34 -13.44 -27.73 -14.80
CA ALA A 34 -12.31 -28.64 -14.84
C ALA A 34 -10.99 -27.86 -14.72
N HIS A 35 -10.05 -28.35 -13.91
CA HIS A 35 -8.79 -27.66 -13.73
C HIS A 35 -7.69 -28.60 -13.26
N VAL A 36 -6.45 -28.13 -13.39
CA VAL A 36 -5.25 -28.80 -12.89
C VAL A 36 -4.26 -27.76 -12.37
N VAL A 37 -3.55 -28.06 -11.28
CA VAL A 37 -2.50 -27.23 -10.70
C VAL A 37 -1.15 -27.89 -10.96
N LEU A 38 -0.22 -27.14 -11.54
CA LEU A 38 1.15 -27.57 -11.80
C LEU A 38 2.10 -26.80 -10.87
N GLU A 39 2.59 -27.44 -9.82
CA GLU A 39 3.55 -26.87 -8.88
C GLU A 39 4.96 -27.33 -9.22
N LYS A 40 5.91 -26.39 -9.32
CA LYS A 40 7.29 -26.69 -9.73
C LYS A 40 8.10 -27.43 -8.65
N ARG A 41 7.78 -27.22 -7.38
CA ARG A 41 8.44 -27.84 -6.22
C ARG A 41 7.89 -29.23 -5.97
N ASP A 42 8.72 -30.10 -5.40
CA ASP A 42 8.31 -31.43 -4.96
C ASP A 42 7.54 -31.41 -3.63
N GLU A 43 7.43 -30.24 -2.99
CA GLU A 43 6.65 -30.00 -1.78
C GLU A 43 5.75 -28.77 -1.95
N ILE A 44 4.49 -28.88 -1.52
CA ILE A 44 3.47 -27.82 -1.71
C ILE A 44 3.59 -26.67 -0.70
N ALA A 45 4.06 -26.94 0.51
CA ALA A 45 4.09 -26.00 1.62
C ALA A 45 5.45 -26.01 2.32
N PRO A 46 6.54 -25.59 1.66
CA PRO A 46 7.85 -25.53 2.29
C PRO A 46 7.89 -24.44 3.37
N GLN A 47 8.69 -24.69 4.42
CA GLN A 47 8.95 -23.73 5.48
C GLN A 47 10.00 -22.70 5.03
N GLU A 48 9.56 -21.50 4.68
CA GLU A 48 10.42 -20.41 4.17
C GLU A 48 10.67 -19.28 5.18
N GLY A 49 10.17 -19.40 6.41
CA GLY A 49 10.30 -18.35 7.45
C GLY A 49 9.42 -17.12 7.22
N ALA A 50 8.66 -17.10 6.14
CA ALA A 50 7.67 -16.07 5.85
C ALA A 50 6.33 -16.42 6.50
N PHE A 51 5.59 -15.39 6.88
CA PHE A 51 4.23 -15.51 7.40
C PHE A 51 3.29 -14.61 6.59
N VAL A 52 1.99 -14.83 6.75
CA VAL A 52 0.94 -14.12 6.02
C VAL A 52 -0.07 -13.56 7.01
N GLY A 53 -0.34 -12.27 6.89
CA GLY A 53 -1.50 -11.65 7.51
C GLY A 53 -2.73 -11.85 6.63
N ILE A 54 -3.77 -12.50 7.14
CA ILE A 54 -5.08 -12.57 6.47
C ILE A 54 -5.95 -11.44 7.01
N TRP A 55 -6.34 -10.55 6.10
CA TRP A 55 -7.19 -9.39 6.35
C TRP A 55 -8.62 -9.70 5.91
N PRO A 56 -9.64 -8.92 6.34
CA PRO A 56 -11.05 -9.23 6.06
C PRO A 56 -11.38 -9.47 4.59
N ASN A 57 -10.74 -8.75 3.67
CA ASN A 57 -10.93 -8.93 2.25
C ASN A 57 -10.53 -10.33 1.77
N GLY A 58 -9.38 -10.86 2.22
CA GLY A 58 -9.01 -12.25 1.96
C GLY A 58 -9.84 -13.25 2.77
N ALA A 59 -10.13 -12.92 4.04
CA ALA A 59 -10.89 -13.76 4.97
C ALA A 59 -12.29 -14.10 4.44
N VAL A 60 -13.00 -13.12 3.88
CA VAL A 60 -14.34 -13.32 3.30
C VAL A 60 -14.31 -14.36 2.19
N VAL A 61 -13.34 -14.29 1.28
CA VAL A 61 -13.19 -15.26 0.19
C VAL A 61 -12.88 -16.66 0.75
N LEU A 62 -11.96 -16.74 1.71
CA LEU A 62 -11.62 -18.02 2.36
C LEU A 62 -12.80 -18.60 3.15
N ASP A 63 -13.66 -17.78 3.75
CA ASP A 63 -14.86 -18.21 4.45
C ASP A 63 -15.94 -18.71 3.47
N GLN A 64 -16.12 -18.04 2.31
CA GLN A 64 -16.99 -18.57 1.24
C GLN A 64 -16.56 -19.96 0.74
N LEU A 65 -15.26 -20.27 0.85
CA LEU A 65 -14.69 -21.58 0.52
C LEU A 65 -14.72 -22.57 1.71
N GLY A 66 -15.13 -22.13 2.90
CA GLY A 66 -15.16 -22.95 4.12
C GLY A 66 -13.78 -23.20 4.75
N LEU A 67 -12.79 -22.37 4.43
CA LEU A 67 -11.39 -22.55 4.84
C LEU A 67 -10.97 -21.64 6.00
N TYR A 68 -11.71 -20.55 6.24
CA TYR A 68 -11.29 -19.52 7.20
C TYR A 68 -11.33 -19.99 8.66
N GLU A 69 -12.37 -20.72 9.07
CA GLU A 69 -12.53 -21.15 10.48
C GLU A 69 -11.35 -22.02 10.96
N GLY A 70 -10.83 -22.89 10.10
CA GLY A 70 -9.64 -23.70 10.40
C GLY A 70 -8.40 -22.83 10.60
N LEU A 71 -8.20 -21.82 9.74
CA LEU A 71 -7.08 -20.89 9.83
C LEU A 71 -7.15 -20.01 11.07
N GLU A 72 -8.34 -19.50 11.42
CA GLU A 72 -8.53 -18.65 12.59
C GLU A 72 -8.18 -19.38 13.90
N LYS A 73 -8.47 -20.67 14.00
CA LYS A 73 -8.14 -21.50 15.19
C LYS A 73 -6.64 -21.70 15.42
N LEU A 74 -5.81 -21.53 14.39
CA LEU A 74 -4.35 -21.71 14.46
C LEU A 74 -3.60 -20.50 15.03
N THR A 75 -4.29 -19.40 15.33
CA THR A 75 -3.65 -18.13 15.66
C THR A 75 -4.44 -17.32 16.69
N ALA A 76 -3.78 -16.31 17.25
CA ALA A 76 -4.43 -15.29 18.07
C ALA A 76 -4.81 -14.08 17.19
N PRO A 77 -6.10 -13.70 17.13
CA PRO A 77 -6.53 -12.45 16.50
C PRO A 77 -5.77 -11.22 17.01
N ILE A 78 -5.32 -10.38 16.09
CA ILE A 78 -4.66 -9.12 16.45
C ILE A 78 -5.71 -8.14 16.95
N HIS A 79 -5.54 -7.65 18.18
CA HIS A 79 -6.45 -6.66 18.79
C HIS A 79 -5.81 -5.29 18.99
N ARG A 80 -4.46 -5.20 18.97
CA ARG A 80 -3.74 -3.95 19.22
C ARG A 80 -2.49 -3.85 18.34
N MET A 81 -2.24 -2.65 17.84
CA MET A 81 -1.04 -2.31 17.07
C MET A 81 -0.26 -1.22 17.81
N HIS A 82 1.03 -1.40 17.99
CA HIS A 82 1.93 -0.43 18.60
C HIS A 82 2.86 0.14 17.53
N ILE A 83 3.09 1.45 17.57
CA ILE A 83 4.07 2.13 16.72
C ILE A 83 5.13 2.76 17.62
N ARG A 84 6.39 2.51 17.32
CA ARG A 84 7.56 3.03 18.04
C ARG A 84 8.48 3.80 17.09
N TYR A 85 9.14 4.83 17.63
CA TYR A 85 10.16 5.63 16.96
C TYR A 85 11.51 5.56 17.70
N PRO A 86 12.63 5.96 17.06
CA PRO A 86 13.97 5.81 17.63
C PRO A 86 14.21 6.67 18.89
N ASP A 87 13.50 7.78 19.03
CA ASP A 87 13.55 8.68 20.19
C ASP A 87 12.82 8.12 21.43
N GLY A 88 12.35 6.87 21.35
CA GLY A 88 11.61 6.20 22.42
C GLY A 88 10.12 6.55 22.44
N PHE A 89 9.66 7.51 21.63
CA PHE A 89 8.24 7.79 21.52
C PHE A 89 7.51 6.60 20.92
N SER A 90 6.34 6.30 21.49
CA SER A 90 5.46 5.26 20.97
C SER A 90 4.01 5.62 21.22
N PHE A 91 3.14 5.06 20.39
CA PHE A 91 1.69 5.15 20.57
C PHE A 91 1.03 3.87 20.09
N SER A 92 -0.21 3.65 20.53
CA SER A 92 -0.98 2.46 20.15
C SER A 92 -2.17 2.86 19.29
N SER A 93 -2.53 1.98 18.35
CA SER A 93 -3.69 2.11 17.47
C SER A 93 -4.67 0.96 17.72
N SER A 94 -5.96 1.30 17.79
CA SER A 94 -7.08 0.37 17.86
C SER A 94 -7.56 -0.10 16.49
N LEU A 95 -6.81 0.18 15.42
CA LEU A 95 -7.14 -0.25 14.05
C LEU A 95 -7.53 -1.73 13.94
N PRO A 96 -6.79 -2.71 14.50
CA PRO A 96 -7.16 -4.11 14.39
C PRO A 96 -8.54 -4.41 14.99
N LYS A 97 -8.86 -3.80 16.14
CA LYS A 97 -10.17 -3.91 16.79
C LYS A 97 -11.27 -3.30 15.91
N ALA A 98 -11.07 -2.08 15.39
CA ALA A 98 -12.05 -1.42 14.54
C ALA A 98 -12.30 -2.18 13.22
N VAL A 99 -11.27 -2.81 12.66
CA VAL A 99 -11.38 -3.69 11.48
C VAL A 99 -12.25 -4.90 11.81
N HIS A 100 -12.03 -5.55 12.95
CA HIS A 100 -12.84 -6.68 13.39
C HIS A 100 -14.32 -6.27 13.58
N GLU A 101 -14.58 -5.23 14.37
CA GLU A 101 -15.94 -4.80 14.70
C GLU A 101 -16.76 -4.39 13.47
N ARG A 102 -16.12 -3.84 12.43
CA ARG A 102 -16.81 -3.34 11.23
C ARG A 102 -16.94 -4.38 10.11
N SER A 103 -16.11 -5.41 10.12
CA SER A 103 -16.09 -6.43 9.06
C SER A 103 -16.66 -7.78 9.50
N GLY A 104 -16.64 -8.05 10.81
CA GLY A 104 -16.87 -9.37 11.38
C GLY A 104 -15.62 -10.26 11.39
N TYR A 105 -14.51 -9.86 10.75
CA TYR A 105 -13.29 -10.65 10.66
C TYR A 105 -12.09 -9.93 11.31
N PRO A 106 -11.40 -10.56 12.26
CA PRO A 106 -10.15 -10.01 12.76
C PRO A 106 -9.03 -10.13 11.72
N ILE A 107 -7.99 -9.31 11.91
CA ILE A 107 -6.72 -9.54 11.22
C ILE A 107 -6.01 -10.68 11.97
N ILE A 108 -5.65 -11.73 11.23
CA ILE A 108 -4.94 -12.88 11.78
C ILE A 108 -3.58 -13.04 11.11
N SER A 109 -2.59 -13.55 11.84
CA SER A 109 -1.23 -13.78 11.31
C SER A 109 -0.84 -15.25 11.47
N LEU A 110 -0.41 -15.86 10.38
CA LEU A 110 -0.18 -17.30 10.29
C LEU A 110 1.13 -17.57 9.56
N ASP A 111 1.76 -18.68 9.90
CA ASP A 111 2.84 -19.23 9.09
C ASP A 111 2.34 -19.43 7.65
N ARG A 112 3.13 -18.98 6.67
CA ARG A 112 2.77 -19.15 5.25
C ARG A 112 2.65 -20.64 4.91
N GLN A 113 3.48 -21.48 5.52
CA GLN A 113 3.41 -22.94 5.39
C GLN A 113 2.03 -23.44 5.84
N ALA A 114 1.57 -23.05 7.03
CA ALA A 114 0.28 -23.50 7.57
C ALA A 114 -0.91 -23.10 6.69
N VAL A 115 -0.87 -21.92 6.05
CA VAL A 115 -1.91 -21.50 5.10
C VAL A 115 -1.91 -22.39 3.85
N LEU A 116 -0.73 -22.66 3.27
CA LEU A 116 -0.59 -23.54 2.10
C LEU A 116 -0.98 -24.99 2.42
N GLU A 117 -0.57 -25.51 3.58
CA GLU A 117 -0.97 -26.83 4.06
C GLU A 117 -2.48 -26.91 4.21
N THR A 118 -3.12 -25.92 4.82
CA THR A 118 -4.58 -25.89 4.97
C THR A 118 -5.27 -25.89 3.62
N LEU A 119 -4.81 -25.05 2.67
CA LEU A 119 -5.32 -24.99 1.31
C LEU A 119 -5.18 -26.33 0.58
N TYR A 120 -4.03 -26.99 0.72
CA TYR A 120 -3.76 -28.27 0.07
C TYR A 120 -4.52 -29.44 0.71
N GLN A 121 -4.49 -29.57 2.04
CA GLN A 121 -5.13 -30.68 2.76
C GLN A 121 -6.65 -30.62 2.68
N SER A 122 -7.22 -29.41 2.69
CA SER A 122 -8.67 -29.22 2.56
C SER A 122 -9.15 -29.38 1.11
N TYR A 123 -8.24 -29.46 0.13
CA TYR A 123 -8.61 -29.68 -1.26
C TYR A 123 -9.03 -31.15 -1.48
N PRO A 124 -10.28 -31.44 -1.88
CA PRO A 124 -10.79 -32.82 -1.86
C PRO A 124 -10.12 -33.78 -2.86
N ASP A 125 -9.69 -33.28 -4.02
CA ASP A 125 -9.19 -34.12 -5.11
C ASP A 125 -7.71 -33.83 -5.41
N LYS A 126 -6.83 -34.36 -4.56
CA LYS A 126 -5.38 -34.14 -4.69
C LYS A 126 -4.81 -34.60 -6.04
N THR A 127 -5.52 -35.41 -6.83
CA THR A 127 -5.08 -35.84 -8.16
C THR A 127 -5.00 -34.68 -9.16
N ASN A 128 -5.71 -33.59 -8.92
CA ASN A 128 -5.63 -32.37 -9.74
C ASN A 128 -4.45 -31.47 -9.38
N ILE A 129 -3.65 -31.80 -8.36
CA ILE A 129 -2.49 -31.01 -7.93
C ILE A 129 -1.23 -31.82 -8.17
N HIS A 130 -0.50 -31.48 -9.23
CA HIS A 130 0.74 -32.16 -9.58
C HIS A 130 1.97 -31.36 -9.14
N ILE A 131 2.66 -31.89 -8.13
CA ILE A 131 3.94 -31.39 -7.64
C ILE A 131 5.10 -31.85 -8.53
N GLY A 132 6.22 -31.15 -8.45
CA GLY A 132 7.42 -31.44 -9.25
C GLY A 132 7.16 -31.30 -10.76
N GLN A 133 6.22 -30.44 -11.16
CA GLN A 133 5.83 -30.16 -12.54
C GLN A 133 6.20 -28.72 -12.92
N ARG A 134 7.50 -28.45 -13.06
CA ARG A 134 7.98 -27.16 -13.58
C ARG A 134 7.60 -27.02 -15.05
N VAL A 135 6.74 -26.04 -15.36
CA VAL A 135 6.38 -25.66 -16.72
C VAL A 135 7.59 -25.04 -17.44
N THR A 136 7.78 -25.43 -18.70
CA THR A 136 8.89 -24.97 -19.54
C THR A 136 8.41 -24.29 -20.81
N ASP A 137 7.26 -24.67 -21.35
CA ASP A 137 6.80 -24.17 -22.65
C ASP A 137 5.26 -24.10 -22.68
N VAL A 138 4.73 -23.08 -23.35
CA VAL A 138 3.29 -22.88 -23.55
C VAL A 138 3.03 -22.53 -25.00
N GLU A 139 2.07 -23.21 -25.58
CA GLU A 139 1.72 -23.06 -26.99
C GLU A 139 0.21 -22.84 -27.14
N SER A 140 -0.15 -21.68 -27.71
CA SER A 140 -1.52 -21.35 -28.06
C SER A 140 -1.93 -22.16 -29.30
N LEU A 141 -3.03 -22.90 -29.18
CA LEU A 141 -3.66 -23.66 -30.27
C LEU A 141 -4.95 -22.95 -30.69
N GLU A 142 -5.47 -23.30 -31.87
CA GLU A 142 -6.73 -22.75 -32.39
C GLU A 142 -7.89 -22.89 -31.38
N HIS A 143 -8.02 -24.09 -30.80
CA HIS A 143 -9.09 -24.43 -29.86
C HIS A 143 -8.59 -24.77 -28.45
N GLY A 144 -7.49 -24.18 -27.99
CA GLY A 144 -7.01 -24.40 -26.63
C GLY A 144 -5.55 -24.03 -26.44
N VAL A 145 -4.93 -24.58 -25.41
CA VAL A 145 -3.54 -24.33 -25.06
C VAL A 145 -2.87 -25.63 -24.64
N ARG A 146 -1.60 -25.77 -25.02
CA ARG A 146 -0.74 -26.91 -24.66
C ARG A 146 0.38 -26.42 -23.76
N VAL A 147 0.53 -27.06 -22.60
CA VAL A 147 1.56 -26.74 -21.60
C VAL A 147 2.48 -27.94 -21.44
N LYS A 148 3.79 -27.73 -21.62
CA LYS A 148 4.82 -28.76 -21.42
C LYS A 148 5.61 -28.50 -20.14
N THR A 149 5.95 -29.58 -19.46
CA THR A 149 6.76 -29.56 -18.25
C THR A 149 8.17 -30.09 -18.51
N HIS A 150 9.10 -29.80 -17.61
CA HIS A 150 10.49 -30.27 -17.71
C HIS A 150 10.63 -31.81 -17.68
N LYS A 151 9.62 -32.54 -17.19
CA LYS A 151 9.57 -34.01 -17.19
C LYS A 151 9.00 -34.58 -18.50
N GLY A 152 8.70 -33.73 -19.48
CA GLY A 152 8.08 -34.12 -20.74
C GLY A 152 6.56 -34.33 -20.68
N ALA A 153 5.93 -34.20 -19.51
CA ALA A 153 4.47 -34.28 -19.39
C ALA A 153 3.80 -33.10 -20.08
N VAL A 154 2.69 -33.37 -20.76
CA VAL A 154 1.93 -32.42 -21.57
C VAL A 154 0.50 -32.32 -21.05
N TYR A 155 0.02 -31.09 -20.87
CA TYR A 155 -1.32 -30.79 -20.40
C TYR A 155 -2.06 -29.94 -21.44
N HIS A 156 -3.34 -30.24 -21.63
CA HIS A 156 -4.23 -29.50 -22.54
C HIS A 156 -5.33 -28.82 -21.74
N GLY A 157 -5.69 -27.59 -22.15
CA GLY A 157 -6.78 -26.83 -21.57
C GLY A 157 -7.28 -25.74 -22.53
N ASP A 158 -8.18 -24.89 -22.04
CA ASP A 158 -8.71 -23.74 -22.78
C ASP A 158 -7.93 -22.47 -22.48
N ILE A 159 -7.49 -22.33 -21.23
CA ILE A 159 -6.67 -21.22 -20.74
C ILE A 159 -5.57 -21.71 -19.78
N VAL A 160 -4.49 -20.93 -19.71
CA VAL A 160 -3.43 -21.06 -18.70
C VAL A 160 -3.46 -19.86 -17.78
N VAL A 161 -3.34 -20.12 -16.49
CA VAL A 161 -3.33 -19.10 -15.46
C VAL A 161 -1.99 -19.14 -14.74
N GLY A 162 -1.21 -18.08 -14.86
CA GLY A 162 0.06 -17.89 -14.17
C GLY A 162 -0.17 -17.41 -12.74
N ALA A 163 0.04 -18.32 -11.78
CA ALA A 163 0.04 -18.08 -10.34
C ALA A 163 1.41 -18.44 -9.72
N ASP A 164 2.47 -18.35 -10.53
CA ASP A 164 3.83 -18.84 -10.31
C ASP A 164 4.82 -17.79 -9.78
N GLY A 165 4.27 -16.66 -9.32
CA GLY A 165 4.96 -15.65 -8.52
C GLY A 165 5.88 -14.72 -9.31
N ILE A 166 6.77 -14.02 -8.58
CA ILE A 166 7.60 -12.94 -9.15
C ILE A 166 8.53 -13.42 -10.27
N HIS A 167 8.91 -14.69 -10.32
CA HIS A 167 9.70 -15.29 -11.41
C HIS A 167 8.84 -16.10 -12.38
N SER A 168 7.66 -15.57 -12.73
CA SER A 168 6.65 -16.24 -13.54
C SER A 168 7.18 -16.70 -14.91
N ARG A 169 7.05 -18.00 -15.17
CA ARG A 169 7.27 -18.60 -16.48
C ARG A 169 6.14 -18.23 -17.44
N ILE A 170 4.90 -18.17 -16.97
CA ILE A 170 3.76 -17.77 -17.80
C ILE A 170 3.91 -16.33 -18.29
N ARG A 171 4.39 -15.43 -17.44
CA ARG A 171 4.70 -14.06 -17.87
C ARG A 171 5.78 -14.03 -18.96
N SER A 172 6.80 -14.87 -18.82
CA SER A 172 7.87 -14.98 -19.82
C SER A 172 7.34 -15.52 -21.16
N GLU A 173 6.41 -16.48 -21.15
CA GLU A 173 5.77 -17.00 -22.36
C GLU A 173 4.80 -15.99 -23.00
N ILE A 174 4.09 -15.20 -22.19
CA ILE A 174 3.31 -14.04 -22.67
C ILE A 174 4.22 -13.07 -23.42
N TRP A 175 5.36 -12.69 -22.82
CA TRP A 175 6.32 -11.79 -23.46
C TRP A 175 6.89 -12.38 -24.76
N ARG A 176 7.29 -13.65 -24.75
CA ARG A 176 7.84 -14.34 -25.92
C ARG A 176 6.84 -14.39 -27.07
N LEU A 177 5.59 -14.77 -26.80
CA LEU A 177 4.55 -14.88 -27.82
C LEU A 177 4.08 -13.51 -28.31
N ALA A 178 4.02 -12.51 -27.44
CA ALA A 178 3.73 -11.13 -27.85
C ALA A 178 4.83 -10.58 -28.77
N ASP A 179 6.10 -10.85 -28.49
CA ASP A 179 7.22 -10.42 -29.35
C ASP A 179 7.20 -11.09 -30.72
N ASP A 180 6.76 -12.33 -30.81
CA ASP A 180 6.66 -13.09 -32.05
C ASP A 180 5.44 -12.68 -32.89
N GLN A 181 4.27 -12.59 -32.26
CA GLN A 181 2.99 -12.41 -32.97
C GLN A 181 2.52 -10.96 -33.07
N SER A 182 2.98 -10.10 -32.17
CA SER A 182 2.58 -8.68 -32.11
C SER A 182 3.74 -7.80 -31.60
N PRO A 183 4.85 -7.71 -32.36
CA PRO A 183 6.02 -6.95 -31.93
C PRO A 183 5.67 -5.53 -31.48
N GLY A 184 6.17 -5.15 -30.29
CA GLY A 184 5.92 -3.82 -29.72
C GLY A 184 4.65 -3.70 -28.86
N LEU A 185 3.80 -4.74 -28.79
CA LEU A 185 2.63 -4.76 -27.91
C LEU A 185 3.03 -4.59 -26.43
N ILE A 186 4.08 -5.29 -26.01
CA ILE A 186 4.63 -5.21 -24.65
C ILE A 186 5.96 -4.46 -24.71
N SER A 187 5.97 -3.25 -24.17
CA SER A 187 7.15 -2.39 -24.20
C SER A 187 8.36 -3.02 -23.51
N THR A 188 9.56 -2.70 -23.99
CA THR A 188 10.81 -3.05 -23.30
C THR A 188 10.82 -2.50 -21.88
N THR A 189 10.25 -1.31 -21.66
CA THR A 189 10.10 -0.69 -20.34
C THR A 189 9.32 -1.59 -19.38
N GLU A 190 8.18 -2.17 -19.78
CA GLU A 190 7.43 -3.10 -18.93
C GLU A 190 8.25 -4.34 -18.55
N LYS A 191 9.14 -4.80 -19.43
CA LYS A 191 9.97 -6.00 -19.22
C LYS A 191 11.23 -5.75 -18.38
N THR A 192 11.83 -4.55 -18.44
CA THR A 192 13.18 -4.28 -17.90
C THR A 192 13.30 -3.04 -17.01
N CYS A 193 12.22 -2.28 -16.81
CA CYS A 193 12.17 -0.86 -16.42
C CYS A 193 13.37 -0.34 -15.58
N PRO A 194 14.22 0.53 -16.19
CA PRO A 194 15.27 1.24 -15.48
C PRO A 194 14.89 2.55 -14.78
N TYR A 195 13.87 3.30 -15.22
CA TYR A 195 13.60 4.64 -14.66
C TYR A 195 12.11 5.05 -14.75
N ILE A 196 11.58 5.43 -13.59
CA ILE A 196 10.38 6.25 -13.26
C ILE A 196 9.05 5.84 -13.91
N ASP A 197 8.17 5.29 -13.05
CA ASP A 197 6.70 5.40 -13.04
C ASP A 197 5.89 4.93 -14.28
N PRO A 198 4.95 3.95 -14.18
CA PRO A 198 4.76 2.92 -13.14
C PRO A 198 4.97 1.48 -13.66
N LEU A 199 5.58 1.27 -14.82
CA LEU A 199 5.63 -0.06 -15.45
C LEU A 199 6.88 -0.84 -15.04
N GLY A 200 6.72 -2.12 -14.69
CA GLY A 200 7.80 -3.06 -14.38
C GLY A 200 8.10 -3.23 -12.89
N PHE A 201 8.96 -4.21 -12.55
CA PHE A 201 9.33 -4.51 -11.17
C PHE A 201 10.69 -3.92 -10.81
N THR A 202 10.77 -3.32 -9.64
CA THR A 202 12.00 -2.74 -9.07
C THR A 202 12.25 -3.28 -7.67
N VAL A 203 13.50 -3.21 -7.22
CA VAL A 203 13.90 -3.59 -5.86
C VAL A 203 14.62 -2.40 -5.23
N GLU A 204 14.02 -1.83 -4.20
CA GLU A 204 14.62 -0.74 -3.40
C GLU A 204 14.81 -1.15 -1.93
N TYR A 205 14.26 -2.30 -1.54
CA TYR A 205 14.27 -2.80 -0.18
C TYR A 205 14.69 -4.27 -0.14
N THR A 206 15.30 -4.67 0.97
CA THR A 206 15.51 -6.06 1.36
C THR A 206 14.77 -6.35 2.65
N CYS A 207 14.50 -7.62 2.92
CA CYS A 207 13.78 -8.06 4.08
C CYS A 207 14.36 -9.35 4.64
N VAL A 208 14.64 -9.36 5.95
CA VAL A 208 14.82 -10.60 6.70
C VAL A 208 13.48 -10.98 7.30
N PHE A 209 12.97 -12.17 6.94
CA PHE A 209 11.81 -12.79 7.54
C PHE A 209 12.26 -13.76 8.61
N GLY A 210 11.59 -13.76 9.75
CA GLY A 210 11.93 -14.68 10.82
C GLY A 210 10.74 -15.09 11.66
N ILE A 211 10.92 -16.24 12.29
CA ILE A 211 10.03 -16.81 13.28
C ILE A 211 10.87 -17.08 14.51
N SER A 212 10.41 -16.63 15.68
CA SER A 212 11.08 -16.89 16.94
C SER A 212 10.17 -17.61 17.94
N SER A 213 10.79 -18.39 18.82
CA SER A 213 10.16 -18.91 20.03
C SER A 213 9.70 -17.75 20.94
N PRO A 214 8.90 -18.03 22.00
CA PRO A 214 8.40 -17.00 22.90
C PRO A 214 9.49 -16.10 23.47
N ILE A 215 9.24 -14.79 23.44
CA ILE A 215 10.14 -13.76 23.96
C ILE A 215 9.39 -13.01 25.08
N PRO A 216 9.94 -12.96 26.31
CA PRO A 216 9.34 -12.20 27.40
C PRO A 216 9.09 -10.74 27.02
N GLY A 217 7.92 -10.22 27.36
CA GLY A 217 7.51 -8.85 27.06
C GLY A 217 6.75 -8.67 25.74
N LEU A 218 6.64 -9.72 24.92
CA LEU A 218 5.78 -9.73 23.73
C LEU A 218 4.54 -10.60 24.00
N HIS A 219 3.35 -9.98 23.93
CA HIS A 219 2.09 -10.65 24.26
C HIS A 219 1.30 -11.00 23.01
N GLY A 220 0.68 -12.18 22.99
CA GLY A 220 -0.13 -12.66 21.87
C GLY A 220 -1.32 -11.74 21.57
N GLY A 221 -1.64 -11.56 20.29
CA GLY A 221 -2.69 -10.64 19.83
C GLY A 221 -2.22 -9.18 19.66
N GLU A 222 -0.94 -8.91 19.93
CA GLU A 222 -0.31 -7.61 19.67
C GLU A 222 0.57 -7.66 18.41
N HIS A 223 0.69 -6.50 17.77
CA HIS A 223 1.53 -6.27 16.60
C HIS A 223 2.32 -4.98 16.83
N VAL A 224 3.62 -4.99 16.57
CA VAL A 224 4.49 -3.81 16.73
C VAL A 224 5.15 -3.42 15.42
N ASN A 225 5.08 -2.14 15.10
CA ASN A 225 5.85 -1.46 14.07
C ASN A 225 6.91 -0.56 14.74
N SER A 226 8.18 -0.94 14.69
CA SER A 226 9.30 -0.09 15.11
C SER A 226 9.93 0.59 13.89
N TYR A 227 9.75 1.89 13.78
CA TYR A 227 10.27 2.70 12.68
C TYR A 227 11.66 3.23 13.01
N GLY A 228 12.60 3.03 12.10
CA GLY A 228 13.98 3.51 12.16
C GLY A 228 14.36 4.32 10.93
N GLU A 229 15.61 4.79 10.89
CA GLU A 229 16.15 5.51 9.73
C GLU A 229 16.65 4.50 8.70
N GLY A 230 15.95 4.40 7.57
CA GLY A 230 16.24 3.42 6.52
C GLY A 230 15.87 1.98 6.87
N VAL A 231 15.37 1.72 8.09
CA VAL A 231 15.01 0.39 8.60
C VAL A 231 13.65 0.40 9.29
N CYS A 232 12.91 -0.70 9.20
CA CYS A 232 11.68 -0.92 9.94
C CYS A 232 11.64 -2.37 10.45
N VAL A 233 11.32 -2.55 11.73
CA VAL A 233 11.09 -3.86 12.32
C VAL A 233 9.60 -4.01 12.60
N ILE A 234 8.98 -5.05 12.07
CA ILE A 234 7.59 -5.35 12.32
C ILE A 234 7.46 -6.74 12.93
N THR A 235 6.64 -6.87 13.97
CA THR A 235 6.47 -8.11 14.74
C THR A 235 5.01 -8.42 15.00
N PHE A 236 4.61 -9.67 14.82
CA PHE A 236 3.27 -10.17 15.08
C PHE A 236 3.35 -11.28 16.11
N HIS A 237 2.62 -11.12 17.20
CA HIS A 237 2.70 -12.03 18.33
C HIS A 237 1.51 -12.99 18.28
N ASN A 238 1.83 -14.25 18.00
CA ASN A 238 0.83 -15.28 17.83
C ASN A 238 0.48 -15.94 19.17
N LYS A 239 -0.53 -16.82 19.14
CA LYS A 239 -0.84 -17.79 20.18
C LYS A 239 0.42 -18.61 20.54
N ASP A 240 0.48 -19.04 21.80
CA ASP A 240 1.59 -19.80 22.37
C ASP A 240 2.92 -19.02 22.43
N GLY A 241 2.88 -17.71 22.19
CA GLY A 241 4.02 -16.80 22.30
C GLY A 241 4.94 -16.77 21.08
N ARG A 242 4.67 -17.51 20.01
CA ARG A 242 5.48 -17.44 18.78
C ARG A 242 5.48 -16.02 18.21
N VAL A 243 6.65 -15.54 17.82
CA VAL A 243 6.83 -14.18 17.28
C VAL A 243 7.20 -14.30 15.81
N PHE A 244 6.33 -13.79 14.94
CA PHE A 244 6.67 -13.59 13.54
C PHE A 244 7.23 -12.20 13.36
N TRP A 245 8.29 -12.05 12.57
CA TRP A 245 8.90 -10.75 12.40
C TRP A 245 9.50 -10.56 11.01
N PHE A 246 9.53 -9.30 10.59
CA PHE A 246 10.30 -8.87 9.43
C PHE A 246 11.10 -7.63 9.74
N ILE A 247 12.33 -7.60 9.24
CA ILE A 247 13.20 -6.44 9.30
C ILE A 247 13.46 -6.00 7.87
N ILE A 248 12.90 -4.85 7.52
CA ILE A 248 12.97 -4.27 6.19
C ILE A 248 13.99 -3.15 6.21
N GLU A 249 14.94 -3.17 5.28
CA GLU A 249 15.94 -2.13 5.13
C GLU A 249 15.98 -1.63 3.68
N LYS A 250 16.16 -0.32 3.52
CA LYS A 250 16.38 0.29 2.22
C LYS A 250 17.76 -0.07 1.68
N LEU A 251 17.79 -0.55 0.44
CA LEU A 251 19.04 -0.83 -0.25
C LEU A 251 19.72 0.47 -0.69
N PRO A 252 21.08 0.49 -0.73
CA PRO A 252 21.83 1.68 -1.13
C PRO A 252 21.63 2.08 -2.60
N LYS A 253 21.16 1.14 -3.43
CA LYS A 253 20.82 1.37 -4.82
C LYS A 253 19.53 0.67 -5.20
N LYS A 254 18.84 1.24 -6.17
CA LYS A 254 17.69 0.64 -6.85
C LYS A 254 18.16 -0.41 -7.84
N TYR A 255 17.50 -1.56 -7.84
CA TYR A 255 17.68 -2.61 -8.83
C TYR A 255 16.41 -2.76 -9.66
N THR A 256 16.54 -3.39 -10.82
CA THR A 256 15.46 -3.59 -11.78
C THR A 256 15.36 -5.07 -12.09
N TYR A 257 14.16 -5.58 -12.22
CA TYR A 257 13.96 -6.98 -12.60
C TYR A 257 14.52 -7.23 -14.02
N PRO A 258 15.18 -8.39 -14.27
CA PRO A 258 15.37 -9.55 -13.40
C PRO A 258 16.60 -9.50 -12.49
N SER A 259 17.34 -8.39 -12.47
CA SER A 259 18.62 -8.22 -11.77
C SER A 259 18.47 -7.95 -10.26
N SER A 260 17.65 -8.75 -9.57
CA SER A 260 17.48 -8.67 -8.11
C SER A 260 18.70 -9.23 -7.36
N PRO A 261 19.14 -8.60 -6.26
CA PRO A 261 20.18 -9.16 -5.40
C PRO A 261 19.70 -10.46 -4.75
N ARG A 262 20.61 -11.40 -4.54
CA ARG A 262 20.36 -12.64 -3.80
C ARG A 262 21.11 -12.60 -2.48
N PHE A 263 20.48 -13.13 -1.44
CA PHE A 263 21.03 -13.14 -0.10
C PHE A 263 21.18 -14.59 0.39
N SER A 264 22.28 -14.84 1.05
CA SER A 264 22.61 -16.09 1.72
C SER A 264 22.16 -16.04 3.19
N PRO A 265 22.13 -17.19 3.88
CA PRO A 265 21.93 -17.21 5.33
C PRO A 265 22.98 -16.41 6.11
N GLN A 266 24.20 -16.29 5.58
CA GLN A 266 25.27 -15.50 6.18
C GLN A 266 24.94 -13.99 6.11
N ASP A 267 24.44 -13.52 4.97
CA ASP A 267 24.01 -12.13 4.80
C ASP A 267 22.91 -11.77 5.82
N ALA A 268 21.97 -12.69 6.07
CA ALA A 268 20.93 -12.51 7.09
C ALA A 268 21.53 -12.39 8.50
N SER A 269 22.58 -13.16 8.81
CA SER A 269 23.27 -13.12 10.09
C SER A 269 24.01 -11.81 10.31
N GLU A 270 24.76 -11.35 9.31
CA GLU A 270 25.47 -10.07 9.37
C GLU A 270 24.50 -8.89 9.49
N PHE A 271 23.41 -8.95 8.71
CA PHE A 271 22.33 -7.97 8.74
C PHE A 271 21.71 -7.85 10.14
N CYS A 272 21.26 -8.97 10.73
CA CYS A 272 20.66 -8.96 12.05
C CYS A 272 21.67 -8.67 13.17
N GLY A 273 22.94 -9.04 12.99
CA GLY A 273 24.02 -8.70 13.90
C GLY A 273 24.26 -7.19 14.00
N ARG A 274 24.30 -6.48 12.86
CA ARG A 274 24.43 -5.02 12.83
C ARG A 274 23.27 -4.30 13.52
N LEU A 275 22.08 -4.88 13.47
CA LEU A 275 20.87 -4.29 14.05
C LEU A 275 20.57 -4.81 15.46
N ALA A 276 21.45 -5.60 16.09
CA ALA A 276 21.15 -6.33 17.33
C ALA A 276 20.63 -5.44 18.48
N ASP A 277 21.13 -4.22 18.59
CA ASP A 277 20.77 -3.26 19.64
C ASP A 277 19.55 -2.39 19.29
N VAL A 278 18.98 -2.54 18.09
CA VAL A 278 17.77 -1.82 17.69
C VAL A 278 16.59 -2.30 18.53
N HIS A 279 16.01 -1.38 19.29
CA HIS A 279 14.82 -1.62 20.10
C HIS A 279 13.58 -1.81 19.24
N VAL A 280 12.86 -2.89 19.51
CA VAL A 280 11.59 -3.25 18.85
C VAL A 280 10.43 -2.74 19.68
N PHE A 281 10.33 -3.17 20.94
CA PHE A 281 9.26 -2.80 21.86
C PHE A 281 9.69 -3.04 23.30
N ASN A 282 9.44 -2.09 24.20
CA ASN A 282 9.95 -2.13 25.58
C ASN A 282 11.47 -2.45 25.57
N ASP A 283 11.88 -3.44 26.35
CA ASP A 283 13.28 -3.89 26.46
C ASP A 283 13.66 -4.92 25.38
N VAL A 284 12.75 -5.27 24.47
CA VAL A 284 13.01 -6.25 23.40
C VAL A 284 13.72 -5.57 22.24
N THR A 285 14.77 -6.23 21.75
CA THR A 285 15.62 -5.77 20.64
C THR A 285 15.64 -6.80 19.51
N VAL A 286 16.15 -6.40 18.34
CA VAL A 286 16.40 -7.33 17.23
C VAL A 286 17.32 -8.49 17.65
N GLY A 287 18.30 -8.24 18.52
CA GLY A 287 19.16 -9.29 19.07
C GLY A 287 18.38 -10.36 19.86
N HIS A 288 17.28 -9.99 20.51
CA HIS A 288 16.37 -10.96 21.15
C HIS A 288 15.60 -11.77 20.11
N LEU A 289 15.08 -11.13 19.05
CA LEU A 289 14.43 -11.82 17.93
C LEU A 289 15.38 -12.84 17.31
N TRP A 290 16.60 -12.42 16.99
CA TRP A 290 17.62 -13.25 16.35
C TRP A 290 18.05 -14.44 17.23
N ARG A 291 18.32 -14.23 18.52
CA ARG A 291 18.73 -15.32 19.42
C ARG A 291 17.66 -16.41 19.58
N ASN A 292 16.39 -16.03 19.52
CA ASN A 292 15.25 -16.94 19.68
C ASN A 292 14.70 -17.46 18.34
N ARG A 293 15.36 -17.16 17.21
CA ARG A 293 14.86 -17.55 15.89
C ARG A 293 14.85 -19.07 15.72
N THR A 294 13.76 -19.59 15.17
CA THR A 294 13.62 -20.99 14.73
C THR A 294 13.73 -21.12 13.22
N VAL A 295 13.31 -20.10 12.48
CA VAL A 295 13.39 -20.04 11.02
C VAL A 295 13.79 -18.63 10.61
N VAL A 296 14.62 -18.51 9.58
CA VAL A 296 15.00 -17.22 9.01
C VAL A 296 15.27 -17.33 7.50
N SER A 297 14.89 -16.30 6.77
CA SER A 297 15.23 -16.13 5.36
C SER A 297 15.44 -14.65 5.04
N MET A 298 16.22 -14.35 4.00
CA MET A 298 16.45 -12.99 3.55
C MET A 298 16.21 -12.90 2.06
N ASN A 299 15.42 -11.91 1.63
CA ASN A 299 15.03 -11.73 0.24
C ASN A 299 15.02 -10.26 -0.15
N ALA A 300 15.35 -10.02 -1.42
CA ALA A 300 14.97 -8.80 -2.11
C ALA A 300 13.44 -8.64 -2.08
N LEU A 301 12.97 -7.40 -1.96
CA LEU A 301 11.56 -7.06 -2.09
C LEU A 301 11.31 -6.41 -3.45
N GLU A 302 10.95 -7.22 -4.46
CA GLU A 302 10.40 -6.68 -5.68
C GLU A 302 9.07 -5.95 -5.40
N GLU A 303 8.85 -4.82 -6.08
CA GLU A 303 7.59 -4.11 -6.10
C GLU A 303 7.32 -3.55 -7.50
N GLY A 304 6.05 -3.58 -7.92
CA GLY A 304 5.62 -3.10 -9.23
C GLY A 304 4.27 -3.67 -9.67
N LEU A 305 3.74 -3.08 -10.73
CA LEU A 305 2.50 -3.51 -11.39
C LEU A 305 2.73 -3.48 -12.90
N LEU A 306 2.33 -4.55 -13.58
CA LEU A 306 2.40 -4.63 -15.03
C LEU A 306 1.11 -4.15 -15.67
N SER A 307 1.22 -3.52 -16.85
CA SER A 307 0.06 -3.13 -17.68
C SER A 307 -0.54 -4.29 -18.44
N THR A 308 0.27 -5.30 -18.80
CA THR A 308 -0.19 -6.43 -19.61
C THR A 308 -0.41 -7.66 -18.73
N TRP A 309 -1.68 -8.00 -18.49
CA TRP A 309 -2.04 -9.14 -17.61
C TRP A 309 -2.26 -10.44 -18.36
N SER A 310 -2.52 -10.36 -19.66
CA SER A 310 -2.89 -11.50 -20.48
C SER A 310 -2.44 -11.34 -21.92
N PHE A 311 -2.19 -12.46 -22.57
CA PHE A 311 -2.00 -12.54 -24.01
C PHE A 311 -2.44 -13.93 -24.49
N GLU A 312 -3.07 -13.98 -25.68
CA GLU A 312 -3.64 -15.23 -26.20
C GLU A 312 -4.61 -15.90 -25.21
N ARG A 313 -4.29 -17.13 -24.76
CA ARG A 313 -5.06 -17.93 -23.80
C ARG A 313 -4.39 -17.95 -22.43
N MET A 314 -3.48 -17.02 -22.15
CA MET A 314 -2.74 -16.94 -20.90
C MET A 314 -3.12 -15.68 -20.13
N VAL A 315 -3.29 -15.81 -18.80
CA VAL A 315 -3.57 -14.69 -17.89
C VAL A 315 -2.75 -14.85 -16.61
N LEU A 316 -2.35 -13.73 -16.01
CA LEU A 316 -1.56 -13.66 -14.78
C LEU A 316 -2.43 -13.28 -13.57
N LEU A 317 -2.10 -13.75 -12.38
CA LEU A 317 -2.68 -13.24 -11.12
C LEU A 317 -1.69 -13.23 -9.95
N GLY A 318 -1.95 -12.37 -8.96
CA GLY A 318 -1.06 -12.23 -7.80
C GLY A 318 0.33 -11.71 -8.19
N ASP A 319 1.34 -12.21 -7.47
CA ASP A 319 2.75 -11.83 -7.60
C ASP A 319 3.34 -11.97 -9.02
N SER A 320 2.70 -12.70 -9.93
CA SER A 320 3.15 -12.78 -11.32
C SER A 320 2.89 -11.51 -12.12
N VAL A 321 2.03 -10.60 -11.66
CA VAL A 321 1.64 -9.38 -12.38
C VAL A 321 1.60 -8.13 -11.49
N HIS A 322 1.34 -8.28 -10.19
CA HIS A 322 1.47 -7.20 -9.22
C HIS A 322 2.19 -7.71 -7.97
N LYS A 323 3.33 -7.09 -7.67
CA LYS A 323 4.15 -7.44 -6.53
C LYS A 323 4.28 -6.22 -5.66
N MET A 324 4.21 -6.42 -4.35
CA MET A 324 4.24 -5.34 -3.38
C MET A 324 5.04 -5.74 -2.15
N THR A 325 5.58 -4.73 -1.48
CA THR A 325 6.26 -4.90 -0.20
C THR A 325 5.28 -5.37 0.89
N PRO A 326 5.76 -6.11 1.91
CA PRO A 326 4.89 -6.72 2.90
C PRO A 326 4.35 -5.74 3.95
N ASN A 327 4.79 -4.47 3.93
CA ASN A 327 4.53 -3.45 4.96
C ASN A 327 3.05 -3.26 5.34
N ILE A 328 2.13 -3.46 4.40
CA ILE A 328 0.68 -3.33 4.64
C ILE A 328 -0.06 -4.67 4.63
N GLY A 329 0.65 -5.78 4.47
CA GLY A 329 0.10 -7.14 4.53
C GLY A 329 -0.93 -7.47 3.44
N GLN A 330 -0.94 -6.77 2.30
CA GLN A 330 -2.01 -6.94 1.29
C GLN A 330 -1.69 -7.92 0.16
N GLY A 331 -0.43 -8.26 -0.12
CA GLY A 331 -0.08 -9.09 -1.29
C GLY A 331 -0.89 -10.39 -1.43
N ALA A 332 -0.90 -11.23 -0.38
CA ALA A 332 -1.67 -12.47 -0.38
C ALA A 332 -3.19 -12.23 -0.46
N ASN A 333 -3.70 -11.21 0.24
CA ASN A 333 -5.13 -10.88 0.25
C ASN A 333 -5.60 -10.40 -1.13
N THR A 334 -4.81 -9.57 -1.80
CA THR A 334 -5.08 -9.13 -3.18
C THR A 334 -5.07 -10.30 -4.15
N ALA A 335 -4.13 -11.25 -4.00
CA ALA A 335 -4.09 -12.44 -4.84
C ALA A 335 -5.27 -13.41 -4.61
N ILE A 336 -5.76 -13.52 -3.38
CA ILE A 336 -6.99 -14.25 -3.04
C ILE A 336 -8.21 -13.60 -3.72
N GLU A 337 -8.30 -12.27 -3.69
CA GLU A 337 -9.36 -11.56 -4.39
C GLU A 337 -9.29 -11.73 -5.91
N ASP A 338 -8.09 -11.78 -6.50
CA ASP A 338 -7.91 -12.04 -7.93
C ASP A 338 -8.43 -13.42 -8.32
N ALA A 339 -8.13 -14.44 -7.50
CA ALA A 339 -8.62 -15.79 -7.70
C ALA A 339 -10.15 -15.84 -7.66
N ALA A 340 -10.77 -15.11 -6.73
CA ALA A 340 -12.24 -14.98 -6.67
C ALA A 340 -12.79 -14.30 -7.93
N ALA A 341 -12.22 -13.17 -8.34
CA ALA A 341 -12.67 -12.40 -9.50
C ALA A 341 -12.56 -13.18 -10.81
N LEU A 342 -11.41 -13.82 -11.06
CA LEU A 342 -11.19 -14.60 -12.25
C LEU A 342 -12.15 -15.80 -12.31
N ALA A 343 -12.33 -16.52 -11.19
CA ALA A 343 -13.26 -17.64 -11.12
C ALA A 343 -14.72 -17.20 -11.34
N SER A 344 -15.14 -16.06 -10.78
CA SER A 344 -16.48 -15.50 -10.99
C SER A 344 -16.73 -15.20 -12.48
N LEU A 345 -15.76 -14.59 -13.17
CA LEU A 345 -15.87 -14.29 -14.59
C LEU A 345 -15.87 -15.55 -15.46
N ILE A 346 -15.04 -16.55 -15.13
CA ILE A 346 -15.03 -17.86 -15.79
C ILE A 346 -16.39 -18.54 -15.60
N HIS A 347 -16.95 -18.54 -14.39
CA HIS A 347 -18.27 -19.11 -14.11
C HIS A 347 -19.39 -18.41 -14.89
N GLN A 348 -19.34 -17.08 -15.02
CA GLN A 348 -20.32 -16.31 -15.81
C GLN A 348 -20.24 -16.64 -17.31
N MET A 349 -19.04 -16.84 -17.84
CA MET A 349 -18.83 -17.19 -19.25
C MET A 349 -19.31 -18.60 -19.57
N ILE A 350 -19.06 -19.56 -18.67
CA ILE A 350 -19.44 -20.97 -18.83
C ILE A 350 -20.91 -21.14 -18.40
N ASN A 351 -21.82 -20.62 -19.22
CA ASN A 351 -23.26 -20.80 -19.04
C ASN A 351 -23.71 -22.15 -19.65
N PRO A 352 -24.41 -23.02 -18.89
CA PRO A 352 -24.95 -24.29 -19.41
C PRO A 352 -25.82 -24.14 -20.66
N MET A 353 -26.41 -22.97 -20.89
CA MET A 353 -27.30 -22.69 -22.03
C MET A 353 -26.57 -22.46 -23.36
N THR A 354 -25.24 -22.34 -23.36
CA THR A 354 -24.41 -22.12 -24.55
C THR A 354 -23.27 -23.14 -24.59
N PRO A 355 -23.51 -24.38 -25.05
CA PRO A 355 -22.56 -25.50 -24.99
C PRO A 355 -21.38 -25.41 -25.97
N GLN A 356 -21.14 -24.26 -26.59
CA GLN A 356 -20.06 -24.09 -27.55
C GLN A 356 -18.74 -23.74 -26.86
N LYS A 357 -17.64 -24.35 -27.31
CA LYS A 357 -16.29 -24.09 -26.77
C LYS A 357 -15.95 -22.59 -26.85
N ALA A 358 -15.39 -22.05 -25.78
CA ALA A 358 -15.11 -20.62 -25.70
C ALA A 358 -14.13 -20.19 -26.81
N SER A 359 -14.59 -19.28 -27.68
CA SER A 359 -13.75 -18.74 -28.74
C SER A 359 -12.61 -17.89 -28.17
N LYS A 360 -11.52 -17.75 -28.93
CA LYS A 360 -10.38 -16.90 -28.56
C LYS A 360 -10.82 -15.46 -28.24
N ALA A 361 -11.77 -14.92 -28.99
CA ALA A 361 -12.33 -13.58 -28.74
C ALA A 361 -13.13 -13.51 -27.43
N ALA A 362 -13.88 -14.55 -27.07
CA ALA A 362 -14.60 -14.60 -25.80
C ALA A 362 -13.62 -14.63 -24.60
N ILE A 363 -12.54 -15.41 -24.72
CA ILE A 363 -11.47 -15.47 -23.72
C ILE A 363 -10.75 -14.11 -23.59
N GLY A 364 -10.43 -13.46 -24.70
CA GLY A 364 -9.84 -12.12 -24.69
C GLY A 364 -10.72 -11.10 -23.98
N ARG A 365 -12.05 -11.12 -24.21
CA ARG A 365 -13.00 -10.27 -23.48
C ARG A 365 -13.07 -10.60 -21.98
N LEU A 366 -12.99 -11.88 -21.61
CA LEU A 366 -12.95 -12.29 -20.21
C LEU A 366 -11.70 -11.73 -19.52
N PHE A 367 -10.53 -11.84 -20.14
CA PHE A 367 -9.29 -11.32 -19.56
C PHE A 367 -9.28 -9.80 -19.47
N GLN A 368 -9.79 -9.09 -20.49
CA GLN A 368 -9.94 -7.64 -20.42
C GLN A 368 -10.86 -7.24 -19.26
N LYS A 369 -12.02 -7.87 -19.13
CA LYS A 369 -12.95 -7.62 -18.02
C LYS A 369 -12.33 -7.92 -16.65
N PHE A 370 -11.50 -8.97 -16.55
CA PHE A 370 -10.76 -9.28 -15.34
C PHE A 370 -9.77 -8.18 -14.97
N GLN A 371 -8.98 -7.73 -15.95
CA GLN A 371 -8.03 -6.63 -15.76
C GLN A 371 -8.75 -5.34 -15.35
N ASP A 372 -9.79 -4.92 -16.08
CA ASP A 372 -10.55 -3.70 -15.79
C ASP A 372 -11.16 -3.71 -14.37
N LEU A 373 -11.70 -4.86 -13.97
CA LEU A 373 -12.29 -5.06 -12.65
C LEU A 373 -11.27 -4.92 -11.50
N ARG A 374 -10.02 -5.35 -11.74
CA ARG A 374 -8.98 -5.43 -10.70
C ARG A 374 -8.01 -4.26 -10.71
N MET A 375 -7.74 -3.66 -11.88
CA MET A 375 -6.65 -2.71 -12.10
C MET A 375 -6.64 -1.57 -11.08
N ASN A 376 -7.74 -0.83 -10.94
CA ASN A 376 -7.81 0.33 -10.04
C ASN A 376 -7.51 -0.05 -8.59
N ARG A 377 -8.07 -1.17 -8.13
CA ARG A 377 -7.88 -1.65 -6.75
C ARG A 377 -6.45 -2.14 -6.50
N VAL A 378 -5.90 -2.89 -7.44
CA VAL A 378 -4.53 -3.40 -7.36
C VAL A 378 -3.53 -2.25 -7.41
N GLN A 379 -3.70 -1.31 -8.34
CA GLN A 379 -2.86 -0.12 -8.47
C GLN A 379 -2.84 0.70 -7.17
N SER A 380 -4.03 1.01 -6.62
CA SER A 380 -4.14 1.69 -5.32
C SER A 380 -3.43 0.93 -4.19
N THR A 381 -3.55 -0.40 -4.17
CA THR A 381 -2.90 -1.24 -3.15
C THR A 381 -1.38 -1.25 -3.30
N VAL A 382 -0.86 -1.37 -4.52
CA VAL A 382 0.58 -1.32 -4.84
C VAL A 382 1.16 0.04 -4.47
N GLN A 383 0.49 1.14 -4.84
CA GLN A 383 0.92 2.50 -4.49
C GLN A 383 0.95 2.73 -2.97
N ARG A 384 -0.04 2.21 -2.24
CA ARG A 384 -0.07 2.27 -0.77
C ARG A 384 1.01 1.43 -0.12
N ALA A 385 1.32 0.24 -0.64
CA ALA A 385 2.42 -0.57 -0.16
C ALA A 385 3.77 0.11 -0.41
N HIS A 386 3.95 0.68 -1.61
CA HIS A 386 5.11 1.47 -1.99
C HIS A 386 5.30 2.68 -1.05
N PHE A 387 4.24 3.45 -0.76
CA PHE A 387 4.27 4.52 0.24
C PHE A 387 4.58 3.99 1.64
N GLY A 388 3.93 2.90 2.06
CA GLY A 388 4.08 2.28 3.36
C GLY A 388 5.52 1.83 3.65
N ALA A 389 6.21 1.23 2.67
CA ALA A 389 7.62 0.89 2.80
C ALA A 389 8.47 2.10 3.17
N ARG A 390 8.37 3.16 2.38
CA ARG A 390 9.13 4.41 2.54
C ARG A 390 8.74 5.18 3.81
N PHE A 391 7.47 5.11 4.18
CA PHE A 391 6.97 5.76 5.39
C PHE A 391 7.46 5.04 6.65
N HIS A 392 7.40 3.71 6.67
CA HIS A 392 7.83 2.90 7.82
C HIS A 392 9.36 2.95 8.04
N THR A 393 10.15 3.06 6.96
CA THR A 393 11.61 3.23 7.04
C THR A 393 12.06 4.68 7.15
N ARG A 394 11.13 5.64 7.26
CA ARG A 394 11.43 7.08 7.40
C ARG A 394 12.39 7.58 6.32
N ASP A 395 12.11 7.18 5.08
CA ASP A 395 13.04 7.27 3.94
C ASP A 395 13.44 8.71 3.53
N ASP A 396 12.71 9.71 4.03
CA ASP A 396 13.09 11.11 3.91
C ASP A 396 12.66 11.90 5.15
N HIS A 397 13.25 13.09 5.32
CA HIS A 397 12.99 13.96 6.47
C HIS A 397 11.52 14.37 6.61
N LEU A 398 10.77 14.49 5.49
CA LEU A 398 9.36 14.83 5.55
C LEU A 398 8.54 13.64 6.06
N LYS A 399 8.78 12.42 5.58
CA LYS A 399 8.16 11.18 6.09
C LYS A 399 8.50 10.97 7.57
N ALA A 400 9.75 11.24 7.95
CA ALA A 400 10.21 11.20 9.33
C ALA A 400 9.43 12.18 10.23
N LEU A 401 9.26 13.43 9.79
CA LEU A 401 8.53 14.48 10.50
C LEU A 401 7.03 14.17 10.58
N VAL A 402 6.39 13.92 9.44
CA VAL A 402 4.95 13.62 9.35
C VAL A 402 4.62 12.37 10.15
N GLY A 403 5.42 11.31 10.00
CA GLY A 403 5.29 10.09 10.77
C GLY A 403 5.35 10.34 12.27
N ARG A 404 6.37 11.06 12.74
CA ARG A 404 6.61 11.25 14.18
C ARG A 404 5.63 12.21 14.85
N TYR A 405 5.23 13.30 14.17
CA TYR A 405 4.52 14.42 14.81
C TYR A 405 3.07 14.61 14.34
N ILE A 406 2.68 14.04 13.20
CA ILE A 406 1.32 14.22 12.65
C ILE A 406 0.53 12.92 12.70
N PHE A 407 1.13 11.80 12.27
CA PHE A 407 0.48 10.50 12.16
C PHE A 407 -0.26 10.03 13.42
N PRO A 408 0.26 10.24 14.66
CA PRO A 408 -0.47 9.86 15.88
C PRO A 408 -1.82 10.54 16.04
N TYR A 409 -1.95 11.79 15.56
CA TYR A 409 -3.16 12.61 15.72
C TYR A 409 -4.19 12.42 14.61
N VAL A 410 -3.79 11.80 13.49
CA VAL A 410 -4.68 11.49 12.36
C VAL A 410 -5.05 9.99 12.30
N GLY A 411 -4.69 9.21 13.32
CA GLY A 411 -4.88 7.76 13.36
C GLY A 411 -6.33 7.30 13.12
N ASN A 412 -7.32 8.00 13.69
CA ASN A 412 -8.74 7.67 13.49
C ASN A 412 -9.18 7.77 12.02
N LEU A 413 -8.62 8.74 11.31
CA LEU A 413 -8.91 8.96 9.91
C LEU A 413 -8.25 7.89 9.03
N VAL A 414 -6.97 7.61 9.28
CA VAL A 414 -6.23 6.53 8.61
C VAL A 414 -6.97 5.21 8.81
N MET A 415 -7.48 4.98 10.02
CA MET A 415 -8.29 3.83 10.36
C MET A 415 -9.58 3.77 9.55
N ALA A 416 -10.39 4.84 9.55
CA ALA A 416 -11.64 4.89 8.80
C ALA A 416 -11.44 4.60 7.30
N ARG A 417 -10.40 5.18 6.68
CA ARG A 417 -10.08 4.92 5.27
C ARG A 417 -9.59 3.50 5.05
N THR A 418 -8.73 2.97 5.93
CA THR A 418 -8.22 1.59 5.83
C THR A 418 -9.36 0.59 5.88
N VAL A 419 -10.30 0.75 6.81
CA VAL A 419 -11.49 -0.11 6.90
C VAL A 419 -12.33 -0.02 5.63
N LYS A 420 -12.58 1.19 5.09
CA LYS A 420 -13.33 1.37 3.83
C LYS A 420 -12.68 0.63 2.66
N VAL A 421 -11.36 0.77 2.49
CA VAL A 421 -10.64 0.14 1.37
C VAL A 421 -10.65 -1.38 1.51
N ILE A 422 -10.46 -1.92 2.71
CA ILE A 422 -10.55 -3.37 2.95
C ILE A 422 -11.96 -3.86 2.64
N GLY A 423 -12.99 -3.10 3.02
CA GLY A 423 -14.38 -3.51 2.81
C GLY A 423 -14.82 -3.66 1.35
N GLY A 424 -14.17 -2.93 0.44
CA GLY A 424 -14.39 -3.05 -1.01
C GLY A 424 -13.72 -4.25 -1.68
N GLY A 425 -13.28 -5.26 -0.92
CA GLY A 425 -12.66 -6.48 -1.48
C GLY A 425 -13.62 -7.28 -2.34
N HIS A 426 -13.11 -7.81 -3.47
CA HIS A 426 -13.91 -8.66 -4.35
C HIS A 426 -14.17 -10.03 -3.70
N LYS A 427 -15.39 -10.56 -3.90
CA LYS A 427 -15.87 -11.82 -3.31
C LYS A 427 -16.14 -12.83 -4.43
N ILE A 428 -16.46 -14.07 -4.08
CA ILE A 428 -16.89 -15.06 -5.08
C ILE A 428 -18.38 -14.82 -5.39
N ASP A 429 -18.69 -14.39 -6.61
CA ASP A 429 -20.03 -13.90 -6.99
C ASP A 429 -21.10 -15.00 -6.99
N PHE A 430 -20.70 -16.23 -7.36
CA PHE A 430 -21.62 -17.37 -7.47
C PHE A 430 -21.79 -18.16 -6.16
N LEU A 431 -21.17 -17.70 -5.07
CA LEU A 431 -21.36 -18.26 -3.74
C LEU A 431 -22.06 -17.24 -2.84
N PRO A 432 -22.91 -17.68 -1.90
CA PRO A 432 -23.54 -16.76 -0.97
C PRO A 432 -22.47 -16.02 -0.15
N PRO A 433 -22.73 -14.76 0.26
CA PRO A 433 -21.85 -14.08 1.21
C PRO A 433 -21.84 -14.85 2.55
N PRO A 434 -20.71 -14.90 3.27
CA PRO A 434 -20.67 -15.60 4.54
C PRO A 434 -21.56 -14.92 5.58
N LYS A 435 -22.21 -15.70 6.45
CA LYS A 435 -23.12 -15.21 7.49
C LYS A 435 -22.45 -14.24 8.47
N ARG A 436 -21.15 -14.45 8.73
CA ARG A 436 -20.33 -13.62 9.62
C ARG A 436 -19.99 -12.26 9.02
N SER A 437 -20.02 -12.12 7.70
CA SER A 437 -19.70 -10.87 7.02
C SER A 437 -20.74 -9.82 7.38
N LEU A 438 -20.32 -8.77 8.06
CA LEU A 438 -21.19 -7.62 8.31
C LEU A 438 -21.39 -6.84 7.00
N PRO A 439 -22.57 -6.23 6.79
CA PRO A 439 -22.75 -5.26 5.73
C PRO A 439 -21.74 -4.15 5.96
N TRP A 440 -20.95 -3.81 4.94
CA TRP A 440 -20.09 -2.64 4.99
C TRP A 440 -20.99 -1.41 4.93
N THR A 441 -21.54 -1.03 6.08
CA THR A 441 -22.40 0.15 6.17
C THR A 441 -21.55 1.34 5.79
N THR A 442 -21.91 2.00 4.69
CA THR A 442 -21.55 3.40 4.41
C THR A 442 -22.32 4.33 5.36
N GLN A 443 -22.62 3.91 6.59
CA GLN A 443 -22.89 4.86 7.67
C GLN A 443 -21.56 5.55 7.93
N THR A 444 -21.32 6.58 7.11
CA THR A 444 -20.81 7.83 7.62
C THR A 444 -21.53 8.06 8.94
N ASP A 445 -20.79 7.97 10.02
CA ASP A 445 -21.12 8.79 11.16
C ASP A 445 -21.24 10.21 10.58
N HIS A 446 -22.49 10.67 10.43
CA HIS A 446 -22.78 12.00 9.90
C HIS A 446 -22.37 13.09 10.89
N SER A 447 -21.69 12.73 12.00
CA SER A 447 -20.63 13.55 12.57
C SER A 447 -19.47 13.69 11.57
N GLN A 448 -19.74 14.35 10.43
CA GLN A 448 -18.72 15.13 9.76
C GLN A 448 -18.23 16.19 10.74
N HIS A 449 -17.26 15.85 11.59
CA HIS A 449 -16.18 16.77 11.82
C HIS A 449 -15.52 16.97 10.45
N LYS A 450 -16.05 17.92 9.68
CA LYS A 450 -15.35 18.58 8.57
C LYS A 450 -14.14 19.26 9.19
N MET A 451 -13.12 18.46 9.50
CA MET A 451 -11.80 18.99 9.81
C MET A 451 -11.32 19.65 8.53
N HIS A 452 -11.22 20.98 8.59
CA HIS A 452 -10.50 21.79 7.63
C HIS A 452 -8.99 21.54 7.80
N GLY A 453 -8.56 20.29 7.59
CA GLY A 453 -7.15 19.95 7.43
C GLY A 453 -6.68 20.42 6.06
N SER A 454 -5.42 20.85 5.97
CA SER A 454 -4.82 21.24 4.69
C SER A 454 -5.01 20.13 3.66
N LYS A 455 -5.63 20.46 2.51
CA LYS A 455 -5.79 19.54 1.36
C LYS A 455 -4.45 18.91 0.93
N VAL A 456 -3.34 19.59 1.20
CA VAL A 456 -1.97 19.13 0.93
C VAL A 456 -1.56 17.98 1.83
N LEU A 457 -1.80 18.08 3.14
CA LEU A 457 -1.50 16.99 4.09
C LEU A 457 -2.35 15.75 3.77
N TRP A 458 -3.59 15.99 3.34
CA TRP A 458 -4.50 14.96 2.86
C TRP A 458 -3.97 14.23 1.62
N ALA A 459 -3.56 14.97 0.58
CA ALA A 459 -2.98 14.39 -0.62
C ALA A 459 -1.65 13.66 -0.33
N TYR A 460 -0.90 14.10 0.68
CA TYR A 460 0.37 13.48 1.06
C TYR A 460 0.18 12.13 1.77
N LEU A 461 -0.64 12.08 2.82
CA LEU A 461 -0.91 10.85 3.58
C LEU A 461 -1.71 9.83 2.77
N PHE A 462 -2.47 10.34 1.80
CA PHE A 462 -3.32 9.55 0.94
C PHE A 462 -3.17 10.02 -0.50
N PRO A 463 -2.09 9.61 -1.20
CA PRO A 463 -1.92 9.94 -2.60
C PRO A 463 -3.18 9.55 -3.40
N PRO A 464 -3.62 10.42 -4.33
CA PRO A 464 -4.88 10.25 -5.03
C PRO A 464 -4.94 8.91 -5.77
N GLU A 465 -6.09 8.26 -5.66
CA GLU A 465 -6.45 7.06 -6.41
C GLU A 465 -6.90 7.54 -7.81
N ASN A 466 -5.96 7.83 -8.72
CA ASN A 466 -6.14 8.28 -10.13
C ASN A 466 -7.40 9.11 -10.50
N ASP A 467 -7.16 10.37 -10.91
CA ASP A 467 -7.83 11.29 -11.85
C ASP A 467 -9.36 11.38 -12.07
N HIS A 468 -10.22 10.52 -11.52
CA HIS A 468 -11.67 10.63 -11.72
C HIS A 468 -12.43 11.41 -10.64
N ASP A 469 -11.76 11.81 -9.55
CA ASP A 469 -12.32 12.71 -8.51
C ASP A 469 -11.75 14.14 -8.57
N VAL A 470 -11.07 14.50 -9.66
CA VAL A 470 -10.73 15.89 -9.95
C VAL A 470 -11.82 16.45 -10.86
N GLU A 471 -12.84 17.09 -10.27
CA GLU A 471 -13.65 18.04 -11.04
C GLU A 471 -12.68 19.01 -11.73
N THR A 472 -12.66 18.92 -13.06
CA THR A 472 -11.92 19.76 -13.99
C THR A 472 -12.15 21.25 -13.67
N PHE A 473 -11.21 21.88 -12.98
CA PHE A 473 -11.09 23.33 -12.96
C PHE A 473 -10.27 23.77 -14.18
N THR A 474 -10.89 23.71 -15.37
CA THR A 474 -10.40 24.47 -16.53
C THR A 474 -10.69 25.94 -16.31
N CYS A 475 -9.73 26.69 -15.78
CA CYS A 475 -9.74 28.15 -15.86
C CYS A 475 -9.37 28.55 -17.30
N LYS A 476 -10.39 28.94 -18.09
CA LYS A 476 -10.18 29.66 -19.35
C LYS A 476 -9.53 31.01 -19.02
N SER A 477 -8.26 31.19 -19.35
CA SER A 477 -7.71 32.53 -19.60
C SER A 477 -6.87 32.52 -20.88
N ARG A 478 -7.40 33.18 -21.91
CA ARG A 478 -6.63 33.64 -23.07
C ARG A 478 -5.68 34.74 -22.60
N SER A 479 -4.38 34.60 -22.85
CA SER A 479 -3.58 35.63 -23.54
C SER A 479 -2.12 35.17 -23.77
N ARG A 480 -1.73 35.24 -25.06
CA ARG A 480 -0.41 35.12 -25.69
C ARG A 480 0.80 35.71 -24.92
N ILE A 481 1.98 35.09 -25.05
CA ILE A 481 3.25 35.59 -25.65
C ILE A 481 4.47 34.85 -25.05
N GLY A 482 5.38 34.35 -25.92
CA GLY A 482 6.84 34.49 -25.72
C GLY A 482 7.65 33.27 -25.28
N ASN A 483 8.77 33.01 -25.96
CA ASN A 483 9.66 31.84 -25.92
C ASN A 483 10.97 32.05 -25.10
N THR A 484 11.57 30.92 -24.64
CA THR A 484 13.04 30.57 -24.55
C THR A 484 13.91 31.04 -23.32
N PRO A 485 15.11 30.46 -23.02
CA PRO A 485 15.31 29.38 -22.00
C PRO A 485 16.55 29.54 -21.03
N GLU A 486 16.67 28.59 -20.08
CA GLU A 486 17.86 28.06 -19.32
C GLU A 486 19.08 28.92 -18.86
N THR A 487 19.52 28.78 -17.59
CA THR A 487 20.77 28.05 -17.15
C THR A 487 21.30 28.35 -15.71
N SER A 488 21.69 27.26 -15.01
CA SER A 488 22.87 27.05 -14.10
C SER A 488 22.96 27.48 -12.61
N SER A 489 23.01 26.45 -11.74
CA SER A 489 23.94 26.10 -10.61
C SER A 489 24.38 27.06 -9.46
N SER A 490 23.92 26.73 -8.22
CA SER A 490 24.55 26.59 -6.85
C SER A 490 25.65 27.55 -6.32
N PRO A 491 25.96 27.69 -4.98
CA PRO A 491 25.60 26.86 -3.80
C PRO A 491 25.14 27.63 -2.52
N ARG A 492 24.68 26.91 -1.47
CA ARG A 492 24.34 27.42 -0.11
C ARG A 492 25.59 27.51 0.80
N PRO A 493 25.56 28.26 1.94
CA PRO A 493 25.56 27.55 3.24
C PRO A 493 24.87 28.24 4.48
N VAL A 494 24.27 27.39 5.33
CA VAL A 494 24.41 27.31 6.81
C VAL A 494 23.71 28.31 7.78
N CYS A 495 23.32 29.54 7.44
CA CYS A 495 22.77 30.46 8.47
C CYS A 495 21.26 30.36 8.81
N HIS A 496 20.47 29.55 8.09
CA HIS A 496 18.99 29.56 8.21
C HIS A 496 18.42 28.71 9.36
N ALA A 497 19.13 27.65 9.79
CA ALA A 497 18.57 26.66 10.72
C ALA A 497 18.56 27.12 12.20
N SER A 498 19.49 27.99 12.60
CA SER A 498 19.59 28.47 13.99
C SER A 498 18.48 29.46 14.35
N VAL A 499 17.89 30.13 13.36
CA VAL A 499 16.83 31.12 13.55
C VAL A 499 15.47 30.45 13.76
N GLU A 500 15.18 29.35 13.07
CA GLU A 500 13.92 28.59 13.24
C GLU A 500 13.83 27.87 14.59
N ILE A 501 14.97 27.43 15.14
CA ILE A 501 15.05 26.83 16.48
C ILE A 501 14.82 27.89 17.56
N PHE A 502 15.35 29.11 17.37
CA PHE A 502 15.17 30.22 18.31
C PHE A 502 13.71 30.68 18.42
N PHE A 503 12.95 30.73 17.31
CA PHE A 503 11.54 31.11 17.33
C PHE A 503 10.59 30.01 17.83
N SER A 504 10.99 28.74 17.71
CA SER A 504 10.24 27.62 18.27
C SER A 504 10.28 27.60 19.82
N LEU A 505 11.33 28.16 20.42
CA LEU A 505 11.44 28.35 21.88
C LEU A 505 10.57 29.52 22.40
N LEU A 506 10.25 30.52 21.56
CA LEU A 506 9.35 31.63 21.93
C LEU A 506 7.89 31.20 22.10
N TYR A 507 7.47 30.11 21.45
CA TYR A 507 6.11 29.55 21.56
C TYR A 507 5.77 29.11 23.00
N LEU A 508 6.78 28.75 23.80
CA LEU A 508 6.63 28.41 25.22
C LEU A 508 6.40 29.64 26.13
N PHE A 509 6.71 30.86 25.67
CA PHE A 509 6.58 32.11 26.44
C PHE A 509 5.25 32.87 26.20
N GLY A 510 4.40 32.41 25.28
CA GLY A 510 3.20 33.14 24.81
C GLY A 510 2.01 33.23 25.79
N LYS A 511 2.16 32.86 27.06
CA LYS A 511 1.06 32.83 28.05
C LYS A 511 0.77 34.20 28.70
N GLN A 512 1.47 35.28 28.33
CA GLN A 512 1.40 36.59 29.01
C GLN A 512 1.14 37.81 28.09
N PHE A 513 0.65 37.62 26.86
CA PHE A 513 0.31 38.78 26.02
C PHE A 513 -1.07 39.35 26.38
N THR A 514 -1.13 40.68 26.52
CA THR A 514 -2.31 41.49 26.86
C THR A 514 -3.43 41.38 25.82
N ASN A 515 -4.63 41.90 26.13
CA ASN A 515 -5.90 41.75 25.38
C ASN A 515 -5.90 42.10 23.88
N TYR A 516 -4.82 42.62 23.29
CA TYR A 516 -4.74 43.00 21.87
C TYR A 516 -3.39 42.64 21.21
N PRO A 517 -3.04 41.34 21.10
CA PRO A 517 -1.73 40.89 20.59
C PRO A 517 -1.49 41.27 19.12
N GLN A 518 -2.55 41.33 18.30
CA GLN A 518 -2.49 41.70 16.89
C GLN A 518 -2.02 43.16 16.68
N LEU A 519 -2.43 44.10 17.54
CA LEU A 519 -2.00 45.50 17.43
C LEU A 519 -0.50 45.65 17.74
N ILE A 520 0.00 44.87 18.71
CA ILE A 520 1.43 44.87 19.08
C ILE A 520 2.27 44.34 17.93
N LEU A 521 1.85 43.23 17.30
CA LEU A 521 2.57 42.63 16.17
C LEU A 521 2.54 43.51 14.92
N ILE A 522 1.42 44.19 14.65
CA ILE A 522 1.33 45.20 13.58
C ILE A 522 2.27 46.38 13.85
N ASN A 523 2.35 46.86 15.10
CA ASN A 523 3.29 47.92 15.46
C ASN A 523 4.76 47.47 15.33
N ILE A 524 5.08 46.23 15.69
CA ILE A 524 6.43 45.67 15.49
C ILE A 524 6.75 45.55 13.99
N ARG A 525 5.80 45.15 13.15
CA ARG A 525 5.95 45.09 11.69
C ARG A 525 6.35 46.44 11.09
N VAL A 526 5.74 47.53 11.57
CA VAL A 526 6.05 48.90 11.14
C VAL A 526 7.34 49.43 11.78
N ALA A 527 7.67 49.00 13.01
CA ALA A 527 8.88 49.40 13.71
C ALA A 527 10.16 48.79 13.12
N ILE A 528 10.11 47.63 12.47
CA ILE A 528 11.29 46.96 11.89
C ILE A 528 12.00 47.83 10.82
N PRO A 529 11.30 48.35 9.79
CA PRO A 529 11.92 49.28 8.84
C PRO A 529 12.40 50.59 9.48
N MET A 530 11.65 51.11 10.46
CA MET A 530 11.99 52.36 11.17
C MET A 530 13.24 52.19 12.04
N ALA A 531 13.38 51.07 12.74
CA ALA A 531 14.56 50.75 13.54
C ALA A 531 15.80 50.58 12.65
N LEU A 532 15.68 49.86 11.53
CA LEU A 532 16.77 49.74 10.54
C LEU A 532 17.23 51.11 10.04
N HIS A 533 16.28 51.99 9.70
CA HIS A 533 16.59 53.36 9.30
C HIS A 533 17.27 54.16 10.43
N SER A 534 16.87 53.99 11.69
CA SER A 534 17.50 54.66 12.84
C SER A 534 18.94 54.22 13.11
N PHE A 535 19.31 53.00 12.68
CA PHE A 535 20.68 52.48 12.72
C PHE A 535 21.49 52.81 11.45
N GLY A 536 20.97 53.68 10.57
CA GLY A 536 21.63 54.05 9.31
C GLY A 536 21.63 52.95 8.24
N LEU A 537 20.83 51.90 8.43
CA LEU A 537 20.72 50.78 7.50
C LEU A 537 19.50 50.96 6.58
N SER A 538 19.72 50.90 5.27
CA SER A 538 18.62 50.94 4.30
C SER A 538 17.85 49.61 4.30
N PRO A 539 16.52 49.60 4.57
CA PRO A 539 15.71 48.39 4.51
C PRO A 539 15.71 47.74 3.11
N LEU A 540 15.92 48.55 2.07
CA LEU A 540 15.99 48.10 0.67
C LEU A 540 17.28 47.35 0.35
N ALA A 541 18.39 47.67 1.04
CA ALA A 541 19.66 46.98 0.88
C ALA A 541 19.65 45.56 1.50
N HIS A 542 18.73 45.29 2.43
CA HIS A 542 18.57 44.00 3.11
C HIS A 542 17.20 43.36 2.85
N ARG A 543 16.68 43.55 1.62
CA ARG A 543 15.33 43.15 1.17
C ARG A 543 14.90 41.74 1.59
N PRO A 544 15.70 40.66 1.40
CA PRO A 544 15.25 39.31 1.71
C PRO A 544 14.99 39.08 3.20
N SER A 545 15.83 39.65 4.06
CA SER A 545 15.73 39.53 5.51
C SER A 545 14.57 40.37 6.05
N THR A 546 14.40 41.58 5.54
CA THR A 546 13.28 42.47 5.90
C THR A 546 11.93 41.86 5.48
N ILE A 547 11.85 41.33 4.25
CA ILE A 547 10.65 40.66 3.73
C ILE A 547 10.36 39.37 4.53
N GLY A 548 11.37 38.55 4.82
CA GLY A 548 11.22 37.33 5.63
C GLY A 548 10.67 37.61 7.03
N ARG A 549 11.17 38.66 7.71
CA ARG A 549 10.67 39.08 9.04
C ARG A 549 9.23 39.60 8.97
N ILE A 550 8.88 40.34 7.93
CA ILE A 550 7.50 40.83 7.73
C ILE A 550 6.55 39.66 7.44
N LEU A 551 6.92 38.73 6.56
CA LEU A 551 6.10 37.56 6.23
C LEU A 551 5.92 36.62 7.43
N PHE A 552 6.95 36.48 8.27
CA PHE A 552 6.84 35.72 9.52
C PHE A 552 5.83 36.36 10.49
N ILE A 553 5.86 37.68 10.66
CA ILE A 553 4.89 38.39 11.52
C ILE A 553 3.46 38.24 10.97
N GLU A 554 3.27 38.31 9.65
CA GLU A 554 1.97 38.06 9.01
C GLU A 554 1.45 36.64 9.26
N LEU A 555 2.33 35.64 9.17
CA LEU A 555 1.97 34.25 9.44
C LEU A 555 1.53 34.05 10.91
N VAL A 556 2.21 34.73 11.85
CA VAL A 556 1.87 34.68 13.28
C VAL A 556 0.55 35.40 13.55
N ILE A 557 0.27 36.54 12.91
CA ILE A 557 -1.04 37.23 13.00
C ILE A 557 -2.15 36.29 12.51
N VAL A 558 -1.96 35.64 11.36
CA VAL A 558 -2.93 34.66 10.83
C VAL A 558 -3.13 33.49 11.80
N MET A 559 -2.07 32.98 12.44
CA MET A 559 -2.19 31.93 13.45
C MET A 559 -2.97 32.39 14.69
N ILE A 560 -2.72 33.60 15.19
CA ILE A 560 -3.45 34.18 16.32
C ILE A 560 -4.92 34.37 15.96
N ASP A 561 -5.23 34.89 14.76
CA ASP A 561 -6.60 35.04 14.27
C ASP A 561 -7.31 33.68 14.15
N VAL A 562 -6.61 32.62 13.73
CA VAL A 562 -7.18 31.24 13.68
C VAL A 562 -7.45 30.68 15.07
N VAL A 563 -6.59 30.99 16.05
CA VAL A 563 -6.75 30.56 17.45
C VAL A 563 -7.87 31.34 18.14
N TYR A 564 -7.93 32.66 17.98
CA TYR A 564 -9.01 33.51 18.52
C TYR A 564 -10.35 33.23 17.84
N ALA A 565 -10.38 33.02 16.52
CA ALA A 565 -11.60 32.60 15.82
C ALA A 565 -12.10 31.24 16.34
N ARG A 566 -11.24 30.37 16.88
CA ARG A 566 -11.66 29.13 17.55
C ARG A 566 -12.16 29.33 18.98
N GLN A 567 -11.64 30.32 19.71
CA GLN A 567 -12.16 30.68 21.04
C GLN A 567 -13.51 31.38 20.94
N ASP A 568 -13.67 32.30 19.98
CA ASP A 568 -14.94 33.00 19.72
C ASP A 568 -16.03 32.07 19.16
N ILE A 569 -15.69 30.94 18.53
CA ILE A 569 -16.69 29.91 18.15
C ILE A 569 -17.37 29.32 19.39
N GLY A 570 -16.70 29.29 20.57
CA GLY A 570 -17.31 28.84 21.82
C GLY A 570 -18.40 29.79 22.33
N GLU A 571 -18.22 31.11 22.19
CA GLU A 571 -19.19 32.12 22.62
C GLU A 571 -20.21 32.47 21.52
N ALA A 572 -19.81 32.47 20.24
CA ALA A 572 -20.67 32.81 19.12
C ALA A 572 -21.69 31.71 18.76
N VAL A 573 -21.42 30.45 19.10
CA VAL A 573 -22.42 29.36 18.99
C VAL A 573 -23.62 29.62 19.93
N ASN A 574 -23.42 30.33 21.04
CA ASN A 574 -24.51 30.76 21.91
C ASN A 574 -25.23 32.04 21.43
N ALA A 575 -24.63 32.84 20.56
CA ALA A 575 -25.16 34.15 20.15
C ALA A 575 -25.67 34.25 18.70
N GLY A 576 -25.47 33.23 17.84
CA GLY A 576 -26.18 33.11 16.56
C GLY A 576 -25.97 34.24 15.56
N VAL A 577 -24.71 34.67 15.29
CA VAL A 577 -24.43 35.76 14.34
C VAL A 577 -23.59 35.33 13.13
N LYS A 578 -23.98 35.84 11.95
CA LYS A 578 -23.53 35.50 10.58
C LYS A 578 -22.27 36.23 10.09
N ASP A 579 -21.60 37.02 10.94
CA ASP A 579 -20.66 38.07 10.50
C ASP A 579 -19.20 37.58 10.28
N MET A 580 -18.83 36.42 10.86
CA MET A 580 -17.44 35.95 10.90
C MET A 580 -16.92 35.43 9.54
N THR A 581 -17.82 34.89 8.72
CA THR A 581 -17.49 34.34 7.39
C THR A 581 -17.06 35.42 6.40
N VAL A 582 -17.51 36.67 6.60
CA VAL A 582 -17.18 37.80 5.72
C VAL A 582 -15.74 38.28 5.96
N ARG A 583 -15.28 38.32 7.21
CA ARG A 583 -13.90 38.71 7.55
C ARG A 583 -12.86 37.70 7.06
N SER A 584 -13.11 36.41 7.25
CA SER A 584 -12.25 35.31 6.75
C SER A 584 -12.10 35.33 5.22
N LYS A 585 -13.19 35.60 4.51
CA LYS A 585 -13.22 35.65 3.04
C LYS A 585 -12.44 36.85 2.48
N ASN A 586 -12.48 37.99 3.16
CA ASN A 586 -11.73 39.19 2.78
C ASN A 586 -10.22 39.05 3.03
N SER A 587 -9.80 38.37 4.10
CA SER A 587 -8.37 38.11 4.38
C SER A 587 -7.73 37.15 3.37
N MET A 588 -8.47 36.11 2.95
CA MET A 588 -7.99 35.19 1.90
C MET A 588 -7.95 35.84 0.51
N GLY A 589 -8.75 36.87 0.25
CA GLY A 589 -8.72 37.65 -0.99
C GLY A 589 -7.50 38.57 -1.13
N PHE A 590 -6.82 38.90 -0.02
CA PHE A 590 -5.63 39.77 -0.02
C PHE A 590 -4.33 39.02 -0.35
N LEU A 591 -4.29 37.72 -0.07
CA LEU A 591 -3.11 36.87 -0.26
C LEU A 591 -2.64 36.75 -1.72
N PRO A 592 -3.54 36.63 -2.73
CA PRO A 592 -3.16 36.64 -4.14
C PRO A 592 -2.64 38.01 -4.61
N TYR A 593 -3.13 39.11 -4.03
CA TYR A 593 -2.72 40.47 -4.39
C TYR A 593 -1.29 40.76 -3.91
N VAL A 594 -0.93 40.27 -2.73
CA VAL A 594 0.43 40.36 -2.16
C VAL A 594 1.42 39.47 -2.92
N LEU A 595 1.00 38.27 -3.33
CA LEU A 595 1.82 37.35 -4.13
C LEU A 595 2.01 37.84 -5.58
N SER A 596 1.01 38.51 -6.15
CA SER A 596 1.10 39.13 -7.48
C SER A 596 2.05 40.33 -7.49
N TYR A 597 1.97 41.23 -6.49
CA TYR A 597 2.86 42.40 -6.40
C TYR A 597 4.32 42.02 -6.10
N GLY A 598 4.56 40.89 -5.42
CA GLY A 598 5.90 40.33 -5.21
C GLY A 598 6.52 39.68 -6.46
N SER A 599 5.73 39.42 -7.49
CA SER A 599 6.17 38.76 -8.74
C SER A 599 6.38 39.73 -9.92
N THR A 600 5.93 40.99 -9.80
CA THR A 600 6.16 42.04 -10.80
C THR A 600 6.96 43.17 -10.18
N GLY A 601 8.28 43.07 -10.24
CA GLY A 601 9.20 44.11 -9.80
C GLY A 601 10.57 43.90 -10.41
N VAL A 602 10.79 44.56 -11.55
CA VAL A 602 12.08 44.86 -12.19
C VAL A 602 13.11 45.36 -11.16
#